data_AF-A0A7L3UQ90-F1
#
_entry.id   AF-A0A7L3UQ90-F1
#
_cell.length_a   1.000
_cell.length_b   1.000
_cell.length_c   1.000
_cell.angle_alpha   90.00
_cell.angle_beta   90.00
_cell.angle_gamma   90.00
#
_symmetry.space_group_name_H-M   'P 1'
#
loop_
_entity.id
_entity.type
_entity.pdbx_description
1 polymer ?
#
loop_
_entity_poly.entity_id
_entity_poly.type
_entity_poly.pdbx_seq_one_letter_code
_entity_poly.pdbx_strand_id
1 'polypeptide(L)'
;GAMVLCLSPAWASRVPSETSPGAWSLLLSRGVSFQEGGHSTLETFAPPRRANYVTGTFATGGPESGWVGELARDLDCPTGGSVPLAHRLEDTLVTRWVLAARAALPVPPTLAFVLGAGGDLPAEPVAPGVRVVRLEDPQGQENLVQEEVGAFLGGTAMEPYSQVGMGGHGGVGSDMWGTAGASRSGA
;
A
#
# COMPACT_ATOMS: atom_id res chain seq x y z
N GLY A 1 19.36 19.51 -11.17
CA GLY A 1 19.34 19.20 -9.74
C GLY A 1 20.07 17.90 -9.55
N ALA A 2 21.09 17.86 -8.68
CA ALA A 2 21.84 16.63 -8.43
C ALA A 2 21.01 15.71 -7.53
N MET A 3 20.58 14.57 -8.07
CA MET A 3 20.02 13.49 -7.27
C MET A 3 21.13 12.92 -6.39
N VAL A 4 20.81 12.68 -5.11
CA VAL A 4 21.76 12.10 -4.15
C VAL A 4 21.11 10.85 -3.56
N LEU A 5 21.82 9.74 -3.61
CA LEU A 5 21.39 8.48 -3.02
C LEU A 5 21.91 8.37 -1.57
N CYS A 6 20.99 8.27 -0.62
CA CYS A 6 21.28 8.01 0.78
C CYS A 6 21.22 6.50 1.04
N LEU A 7 22.34 5.88 1.40
CA LEU A 7 22.44 4.43 1.59
C LEU A 7 22.31 3.99 3.05
N SER A 8 22.27 4.93 4.00
CA SER A 8 22.22 4.63 5.43
C SER A 8 21.46 5.71 6.20
N PRO A 9 20.62 5.34 7.19
CA PRO A 9 19.96 6.31 8.06
C PRO A 9 20.95 7.19 8.82
N ALA A 10 22.17 6.71 9.11
CA ALA A 10 23.20 7.48 9.79
C ALA A 10 23.73 8.69 8.98
N TRP A 11 23.43 8.74 7.68
CA TRP A 11 23.83 9.84 6.80
C TRP A 11 22.78 10.95 6.73
N ALA A 12 21.65 10.77 7.40
CA ALA A 12 20.57 11.73 7.42
C ALA A 12 20.12 12.02 8.84
N SER A 13 19.66 13.25 9.08
CA SER A 13 19.04 13.65 10.35
C SER A 13 17.75 14.40 10.09
N ARG A 14 16.80 14.24 11.00
CA ARG A 14 15.55 15.00 11.02
C ARG A 14 15.70 16.13 12.03
N VAL A 15 15.33 17.33 11.61
CA VAL A 15 15.25 18.51 12.48
C VAL A 15 13.86 19.12 12.36
N PRO A 16 13.31 19.75 13.40
CA PRO A 16 12.03 20.44 13.29
C PRO A 16 12.06 21.45 12.15
N SER A 17 10.99 21.49 11.34
CA SER A 17 10.88 22.45 10.26
C SER A 17 10.78 23.87 10.81
N GLU A 18 11.55 24.78 10.22
CA GLU A 18 11.46 26.21 10.51
C GLU A 18 10.22 26.86 9.87
N THR A 19 9.67 26.25 8.81
CA THR A 19 8.61 26.82 7.99
C THR A 19 7.25 26.18 8.22
N SER A 20 7.22 24.96 8.74
CA SER A 20 6.02 24.13 8.81
C SER A 20 5.87 23.51 10.20
N PRO A 21 5.09 24.11 11.12
CA PRO A 21 4.89 23.57 12.46
C PRO A 21 4.40 22.11 12.44
N GLY A 22 5.07 21.24 13.21
CA GLY A 22 4.76 19.81 13.27
C GLY A 22 5.38 18.96 12.16
N ALA A 23 6.07 19.57 11.19
CA ALA A 23 6.80 18.87 10.14
C ALA A 23 8.32 18.83 10.42
N TRP A 24 9.03 18.00 9.65
CA TRP A 24 10.46 17.78 9.77
C TRP A 24 11.21 18.17 8.50
N SER A 25 12.34 18.84 8.66
CA SER A 25 13.36 19.01 7.63
C SER A 25 14.33 17.83 7.66
N LEU A 26 14.60 17.24 6.49
CA LEU A 26 15.59 16.17 6.34
C LEU A 26 16.94 16.76 5.89
N LEU A 27 17.99 16.52 6.67
CA LEU A 27 19.36 16.98 6.39
C LEU A 27 20.26 15.80 6.05
N LEU A 28 20.98 15.86 4.95
CA LEU A 28 21.97 14.85 4.55
C LEU A 28 23.38 15.34 4.90
N SER A 29 24.11 14.53 5.68
CA SER A 29 25.54 14.73 5.96
C SER A 29 26.42 14.00 4.93
N ARG A 30 25.90 12.96 4.28
CA ARG A 30 26.60 12.19 3.24
C ARG A 30 25.63 11.67 2.19
N GLY A 31 26.13 11.34 1.01
CA GLY A 31 25.36 10.63 0.00
C GLY A 31 26.13 10.40 -1.28
N VAL A 32 25.60 9.55 -2.15
CA VAL A 32 26.20 9.26 -3.46
C VAL A 32 25.59 10.16 -4.50
N SER A 33 26.38 11.06 -5.09
CA SER A 33 25.96 11.88 -6.23
C SER A 33 26.22 11.15 -7.54
N PHE A 34 25.42 11.49 -8.55
CA PHE A 34 25.56 10.97 -9.91
C PHE A 34 26.05 12.10 -10.82
N GLN A 35 27.14 11.86 -11.52
CA GLN A 35 27.77 12.76 -12.47
C GLN A 35 27.52 12.30 -13.91
N GLU A 36 27.83 13.16 -14.86
CA GLU A 36 27.77 12.82 -16.27
C GLU A 36 28.69 11.63 -16.60
N GLY A 37 28.30 10.82 -17.59
CA GLY A 37 29.05 9.61 -17.97
C GLY A 37 28.85 8.41 -17.04
N GLY A 38 27.90 8.47 -16.09
CA GLY A 38 27.58 7.34 -15.20
C GLY A 38 28.52 7.19 -14.01
N HIS A 39 29.38 8.18 -13.76
CA HIS A 39 30.24 8.20 -12.59
C HIS A 39 29.43 8.54 -11.34
N SER A 40 29.69 7.83 -10.24
CA SER A 40 29.12 8.12 -8.93
C SER A 40 30.21 8.49 -7.94
N THR A 41 29.93 9.43 -7.04
CA THR A 41 30.89 9.90 -6.03
C THR A 41 30.23 9.96 -4.66
N LEU A 42 30.92 9.46 -3.64
CA LEU A 42 30.50 9.63 -2.26
C LEU A 42 30.88 11.02 -1.78
N GLU A 43 29.87 11.83 -1.49
CA GLU A 43 30.02 13.20 -1.01
C GLU A 43 29.78 13.27 0.50
N THR A 44 30.48 14.20 1.14
CA THR A 44 30.24 14.62 2.53
C THR A 44 29.84 16.08 2.52
N PHE A 45 28.75 16.42 3.21
CA PHE A 45 28.18 17.76 3.26
C PHE A 45 28.43 18.40 4.61
N ALA A 46 29.18 19.51 4.62
CA ALA A 46 29.43 20.34 5.79
C ALA A 46 29.26 21.82 5.42
N PRO A 47 28.16 22.48 5.84
CA PRO A 47 27.09 21.96 6.67
C PRO A 47 26.22 20.90 5.96
N PRO A 48 25.46 20.07 6.71
CA PRO A 48 24.50 19.12 6.12
C PRO A 48 23.54 19.82 5.17
N ARG A 49 23.22 19.14 4.06
CA ARG A 49 22.37 19.69 3.00
C ARG A 49 20.91 19.32 3.24
N ARG A 50 20.02 20.31 3.21
CA ARG A 50 18.57 20.07 3.28
C ARG A 50 18.05 19.38 2.01
N ALA A 51 17.24 18.35 2.17
CA ALA A 51 16.49 17.73 1.09
C ALA A 51 15.29 18.61 0.69
N ASN A 52 15.13 18.83 -0.62
CA ASN A 52 14.02 19.61 -1.17
C ASN A 52 12.96 18.71 -1.86
N TYR A 53 13.25 17.43 -2.00
CA TYR A 53 12.36 16.39 -2.52
C TYR A 53 12.91 15.03 -2.09
N VAL A 54 12.05 14.11 -1.66
CA VAL A 54 12.46 12.76 -1.23
C VAL A 54 11.69 11.71 -2.01
N THR A 55 12.40 10.72 -2.55
CA THR A 55 11.80 9.57 -3.21
C THR A 55 12.57 8.31 -2.87
N GLY A 56 11.89 7.17 -2.85
CA GLY A 56 12.47 5.89 -2.51
C GLY A 56 11.51 4.74 -2.76
N THR A 57 12.06 3.53 -2.89
CA THR A 57 11.27 2.30 -2.90
C THR A 57 10.87 1.97 -1.47
N PHE A 58 9.64 2.31 -1.12
CA PHE A 58 9.04 1.91 0.14
C PHE A 58 8.63 0.43 0.03
N ALA A 59 9.60 -0.47 0.15
CA ALA A 59 9.34 -1.89 0.14
C ALA A 59 8.69 -2.32 1.46
N THR A 60 7.67 -3.14 1.35
CA THR A 60 6.89 -3.70 2.45
C THR A 60 7.39 -5.11 2.72
N GLY A 61 8.61 -5.21 3.23
CA GLY A 61 9.31 -6.48 3.35
C GLY A 61 10.28 -6.49 4.51
N GLY A 62 9.77 -6.84 5.69
CA GLY A 62 10.56 -7.15 6.88
C GLY A 62 10.87 -5.96 7.80
N PRO A 63 11.30 -6.24 9.05
CA PRO A 63 11.61 -5.22 10.06
C PRO A 63 12.73 -4.25 9.64
N GLU A 64 13.51 -4.61 8.62
CA GLU A 64 14.61 -3.83 8.05
C GLU A 64 14.14 -2.76 7.04
N SER A 65 12.88 -2.82 6.55
CA SER A 65 12.35 -1.87 5.55
C SER A 65 11.74 -0.59 6.15
N GLY A 66 11.72 -0.45 7.48
CA GLY A 66 11.02 0.61 8.20
C GLY A 66 11.69 1.99 8.24
N TRP A 67 13.02 2.06 8.10
CA TRP A 67 13.73 3.32 8.34
C TRP A 67 13.50 4.36 7.23
N VAL A 68 13.33 3.95 5.97
CA VAL A 68 13.05 4.86 4.84
C VAL A 68 11.69 5.53 5.05
N GLY A 69 10.71 4.77 5.52
CA GLY A 69 9.38 5.27 5.85
C GLY A 69 9.40 6.25 7.02
N GLU A 70 10.09 5.90 8.09
CA GLU A 70 10.23 6.77 9.26
C GLU A 70 10.98 8.06 8.91
N LEU A 71 12.00 7.97 8.05
CA LEU A 71 12.77 9.13 7.60
C LEU A 71 11.95 10.04 6.69
N ALA A 72 11.09 9.47 5.85
CA ALA A 72 10.22 10.20 4.93
C ALA A 72 8.91 10.70 5.58
N ARG A 73 8.68 10.39 6.85
CA ARG A 73 7.45 10.72 7.55
C ARG A 73 7.40 12.21 7.93
N ASP A 74 6.25 12.83 7.69
CA ASP A 74 5.92 14.21 8.11
C ASP A 74 6.99 15.23 7.65
N LEU A 75 7.55 15.03 6.46
CA LEU A 75 8.56 15.93 5.90
C LEU A 75 7.94 17.24 5.39
N ASP A 76 8.69 18.33 5.54
CA ASP A 76 8.32 19.65 5.04
C ASP A 76 8.63 19.88 3.54
N CYS A 77 9.15 18.85 2.87
CA CYS A 77 9.38 18.83 1.44
C CYS A 77 8.51 17.76 0.75
N PRO A 78 8.20 17.91 -0.54
CA PRO A 78 7.37 16.93 -1.25
C PRO A 78 8.04 15.54 -1.31
N THR A 79 7.22 14.49 -1.22
CA THR A 79 7.66 13.10 -1.36
C THR A 79 7.13 12.46 -2.64
N GLY A 80 7.92 11.57 -3.25
CA GLY A 80 7.53 10.82 -4.45
C GLY A 80 6.61 9.63 -4.19
N GLY A 81 6.34 9.33 -2.93
CA GLY A 81 5.43 8.27 -2.52
C GLY A 81 5.02 8.42 -1.06
N SER A 82 4.10 7.55 -0.65
CA SER A 82 3.56 7.51 0.71
C SER A 82 3.57 6.06 1.19
N VAL A 83 4.27 5.79 2.29
CA VAL A 83 4.32 4.46 2.91
C VAL A 83 2.92 3.96 3.29
N PRO A 84 2.07 4.76 3.96
CA PRO A 84 0.69 4.34 4.24
C PRO A 84 -0.10 4.01 2.97
N LEU A 85 0.11 4.76 1.88
CA LEU A 85 -0.56 4.50 0.61
C LEU A 85 -0.04 3.23 -0.05
N ALA A 86 1.27 3.03 -0.09
CA ALA A 86 1.89 1.82 -0.65
C ALA A 86 1.37 0.57 0.05
N HIS A 87 1.38 0.56 1.39
CA HIS A 87 0.78 -0.53 2.18
C HIS A 87 -0.70 -0.74 1.89
N ARG A 88 -1.50 0.34 1.78
CA ARG A 88 -2.92 0.21 1.45
C ARG A 88 -3.16 -0.33 0.04
N LEU A 89 -2.28 -0.05 -0.91
CA LEU A 89 -2.40 -0.49 -2.30
C LEU A 89 -1.95 -1.94 -2.52
N GLU A 90 -1.31 -2.56 -1.54
CA GLU A 90 -0.97 -4.00 -1.58
C GLU A 90 -2.18 -4.87 -1.24
N ASP A 91 -3.05 -4.38 -0.37
CA ASP A 91 -4.32 -5.04 -0.11
C ASP A 91 -5.22 -4.86 -1.34
N THR A 92 -5.43 -5.97 -2.06
CA THR A 92 -6.26 -6.01 -3.27
C THR A 92 -7.71 -5.66 -2.97
N LEU A 93 -8.23 -6.04 -1.80
CA LEU A 93 -9.60 -5.72 -1.39
C LEU A 93 -9.72 -4.22 -1.11
N VAL A 94 -8.80 -3.64 -0.33
CA VAL A 94 -8.77 -2.20 -0.04
C VAL A 94 -8.58 -1.40 -1.33
N THR A 95 -7.69 -1.84 -2.22
CA THR A 95 -7.45 -1.19 -3.51
C THR A 95 -8.71 -1.17 -4.36
N ARG A 96 -9.37 -2.33 -4.54
CA ARG A 96 -10.63 -2.41 -5.29
C ARG A 96 -11.74 -1.58 -4.64
N TRP A 97 -11.79 -1.56 -3.31
CA TRP A 97 -12.74 -0.73 -2.57
C TRP A 97 -12.52 0.75 -2.87
N VAL A 98 -11.29 1.25 -2.76
CA VAL A 98 -10.95 2.66 -3.03
C VAL A 98 -11.27 3.03 -4.48
N LEU A 99 -10.90 2.19 -5.44
CA LEU A 99 -11.17 2.43 -6.86
C LEU A 99 -12.68 2.50 -7.15
N ALA A 100 -13.45 1.57 -6.63
CA ALA A 100 -14.90 1.50 -6.85
C ALA A 100 -15.67 2.60 -6.09
N ALA A 101 -15.37 2.78 -4.80
CA ALA A 101 -16.13 3.66 -3.92
C ALA A 101 -15.76 5.15 -4.07
N ARG A 102 -14.46 5.46 -4.25
CA ARG A 102 -13.97 6.85 -4.26
C ARG A 102 -13.73 7.38 -5.65
N ALA A 103 -13.22 6.55 -6.56
CA ALA A 103 -12.91 6.97 -7.93
C ALA A 103 -14.00 6.63 -8.95
N ALA A 104 -15.07 5.92 -8.52
CA ALA A 104 -16.14 5.42 -9.38
C ALA A 104 -15.60 4.64 -10.60
N LEU A 105 -14.46 3.97 -10.43
CA LEU A 105 -13.83 3.18 -11.48
C LEU A 105 -14.42 1.77 -11.48
N PRO A 106 -14.64 1.19 -12.67
CA PRO A 106 -15.08 -0.19 -12.77
C PRO A 106 -13.99 -1.12 -12.21
N VAL A 107 -14.36 -1.93 -11.23
CA VAL A 107 -13.50 -3.00 -10.69
C VAL A 107 -14.13 -4.36 -11.00
N PRO A 108 -13.33 -5.44 -11.10
CA PRO A 108 -13.89 -6.77 -11.23
C PRO A 108 -14.79 -7.12 -10.03
N PRO A 109 -15.89 -7.87 -10.25
CA PRO A 109 -16.68 -8.44 -9.17
C PRO A 109 -15.76 -9.13 -8.16
N THR A 110 -15.92 -8.76 -6.90
CA THR A 110 -15.07 -9.23 -5.81
C THR A 110 -15.93 -9.71 -4.67
N LEU A 111 -15.70 -10.94 -4.21
CA LEU A 111 -16.23 -11.46 -2.96
C LEU A 111 -15.07 -11.63 -1.98
N ALA A 112 -15.22 -11.06 -0.78
CA ALA A 112 -14.24 -11.18 0.28
C ALA A 112 -14.90 -11.58 1.61
N PHE A 113 -14.25 -12.50 2.31
CA PHE A 113 -14.61 -12.90 3.66
C PHE A 113 -13.62 -12.29 4.65
N VAL A 114 -14.12 -11.61 5.67
CA VAL A 114 -13.29 -10.89 6.67
C VAL A 114 -13.65 -11.38 8.06
N LEU A 115 -12.66 -11.80 8.84
CA LEU A 115 -12.87 -12.32 10.19
C LEU A 115 -12.89 -11.18 11.23
N GLY A 116 -13.94 -11.12 12.04
CA GLY A 116 -14.07 -10.16 13.16
C GLY A 116 -14.13 -8.68 12.75
N ALA A 117 -13.95 -7.80 13.74
CA ALA A 117 -13.92 -6.34 13.55
C ALA A 117 -12.60 -5.81 12.94
N GLY A 118 -11.67 -6.71 12.56
CA GLY A 118 -10.27 -6.41 12.31
C GLY A 118 -9.90 -6.03 10.86
N GLY A 119 -10.85 -6.02 9.92
CA GLY A 119 -10.61 -5.48 8.59
C GLY A 119 -10.91 -3.99 8.58
N ASP A 120 -9.89 -3.14 8.48
CA ASP A 120 -10.00 -1.68 8.36
C ASP A 120 -10.52 -1.27 6.97
N LEU A 121 -11.64 -1.89 6.56
CA LEU A 121 -12.36 -1.52 5.36
C LEU A 121 -12.99 -0.16 5.59
N PRO A 122 -12.86 0.78 4.64
CA PRO A 122 -13.44 2.10 4.78
C PRO A 122 -14.93 2.00 5.08
N ALA A 123 -15.38 2.60 6.19
CA ALA A 123 -16.76 2.49 6.67
C ALA A 123 -17.79 2.89 5.60
N GLU A 124 -17.46 3.87 4.74
CA GLU A 124 -18.26 4.30 3.59
C GLU A 124 -17.38 5.04 2.55
N PRO A 125 -17.81 5.14 1.27
CA PRO A 125 -19.04 4.58 0.70
C PRO A 125 -18.92 3.11 0.30
N VAL A 126 -20.08 2.46 0.14
CA VAL A 126 -20.20 1.08 -0.36
C VAL A 126 -19.57 1.01 -1.76
N ALA A 127 -18.62 0.10 -1.94
CA ALA A 127 -17.94 -0.12 -3.21
C ALA A 127 -18.82 -0.94 -4.17
N PRO A 128 -19.28 -0.37 -5.31
CA PRO A 128 -20.04 -1.12 -6.30
C PRO A 128 -19.21 -2.31 -6.84
N GLY A 129 -19.81 -3.49 -6.90
CA GLY A 129 -19.13 -4.70 -7.38
C GLY A 129 -18.21 -5.38 -6.36
N VAL A 130 -18.08 -4.85 -5.13
CA VAL A 130 -17.33 -5.48 -4.04
C VAL A 130 -18.31 -5.93 -2.95
N ARG A 131 -18.42 -7.24 -2.75
CA ARG A 131 -19.20 -7.86 -1.68
C ARG A 131 -18.25 -8.29 -0.56
N VAL A 132 -18.45 -7.75 0.63
CA VAL A 132 -17.73 -8.16 1.83
C VAL A 132 -18.69 -8.87 2.78
N VAL A 133 -18.29 -10.07 3.20
CA VAL A 133 -19.00 -10.90 4.17
C VAL A 133 -18.16 -10.95 5.43
N ARG A 134 -18.70 -10.50 6.56
CA ARG A 134 -18.03 -10.57 7.85
C ARG A 134 -18.33 -11.91 8.50
N LEU A 135 -17.29 -12.66 8.82
CA LEU A 135 -17.37 -13.91 9.54
C LEU A 135 -17.18 -13.63 11.03
N GLU A 136 -18.08 -14.15 11.86
CA GLU A 136 -18.06 -13.95 13.31
C GLU A 136 -17.22 -15.02 14.03
N ASP A 137 -17.17 -16.23 13.46
CA ASP A 137 -16.43 -17.39 13.97
C ASP A 137 -15.63 -18.01 12.81
N PRO A 138 -14.33 -18.31 12.98
CA PRO A 138 -13.56 -19.06 11.99
C PRO A 138 -14.07 -20.49 11.74
N GLN A 139 -14.94 -21.04 12.59
CA GLN A 139 -15.55 -22.37 12.42
C GLN A 139 -17.09 -22.32 12.38
N GLY A 140 -17.73 -23.21 11.60
CA GLY A 140 -19.19 -23.39 11.63
C GLY A 140 -20.00 -22.44 10.73
N GLN A 141 -19.33 -21.66 9.88
CA GLN A 141 -19.97 -20.75 8.91
C GLN A 141 -19.85 -21.25 7.45
N GLU A 142 -19.60 -22.55 7.24
CA GLU A 142 -19.41 -23.12 5.90
C GLU A 142 -20.66 -22.96 5.02
N ASN A 143 -21.85 -23.08 5.61
CA ASN A 143 -23.11 -22.87 4.89
C ASN A 143 -23.23 -21.42 4.38
N LEU A 144 -22.87 -20.44 5.21
CA LEU A 144 -22.86 -19.02 4.81
C LEU A 144 -21.86 -18.78 3.69
N VAL A 145 -20.65 -19.33 3.81
CA VAL A 145 -19.62 -19.22 2.76
C VAL A 145 -20.11 -19.84 1.44
N GLN A 146 -20.72 -21.03 1.48
CA GLN A 146 -21.26 -21.68 0.28
C GLN A 146 -22.39 -20.88 -0.35
N GLU A 147 -23.32 -20.36 0.44
CA GLU A 147 -24.42 -19.52 -0.04
C GLU A 147 -23.88 -18.26 -0.73
N GLU A 148 -22.94 -17.57 -0.09
CA GLU A 148 -22.36 -16.33 -0.60
C GLU A 148 -21.52 -16.54 -1.86
N VAL A 149 -20.75 -17.63 -1.92
CA VAL A 149 -20.01 -18.03 -3.13
C VAL A 149 -21.00 -18.39 -4.24
N GLY A 150 -22.06 -19.14 -3.94
CA GLY A 150 -23.09 -19.51 -4.91
C GLY A 150 -23.81 -18.29 -5.49
N ALA A 151 -24.21 -17.36 -4.63
CA ALA A 151 -24.83 -16.10 -5.04
C ALA A 151 -23.89 -15.22 -5.87
N PHE A 152 -22.60 -15.17 -5.51
CA PHE A 152 -21.60 -14.44 -6.26
C PHE A 152 -21.40 -15.02 -7.67
N LEU A 153 -21.18 -16.34 -7.77
CA LEU A 153 -20.93 -17.01 -9.05
C LEU A 153 -22.15 -17.03 -9.96
N GLY A 154 -23.36 -17.16 -9.39
CA GLY A 154 -24.62 -17.13 -10.13
C GLY A 154 -25.15 -15.72 -10.41
N GLY A 155 -24.46 -14.67 -9.96
CA GLY A 155 -24.87 -13.28 -10.14
C GLY A 155 -24.63 -12.77 -11.56
N THR A 156 -25.48 -11.87 -12.05
CA THR A 156 -25.37 -11.28 -13.39
C THR A 156 -24.07 -10.50 -13.62
N ALA A 157 -23.41 -10.05 -12.54
CA ALA A 157 -22.10 -9.40 -12.61
C ALA A 157 -20.99 -10.36 -13.08
N MET A 158 -21.18 -11.68 -12.94
CA MET A 158 -20.23 -12.72 -13.34
C MET A 158 -20.39 -13.19 -14.79
N GLU A 159 -21.51 -12.89 -15.46
CA GLU A 159 -21.78 -13.24 -16.87
C GLU A 159 -20.61 -12.95 -17.83
N PRO A 160 -19.90 -11.79 -17.76
CA PRO A 160 -18.78 -11.51 -18.67
C PRO A 160 -17.45 -12.15 -18.25
N TYR A 161 -17.44 -13.03 -17.25
CA TYR A 161 -16.23 -13.64 -16.68
C TYR A 161 -16.29 -15.18 -16.76
N SER A 162 -15.20 -15.79 -17.22
CA SER A 162 -15.08 -17.25 -17.34
C SER A 162 -14.21 -17.88 -16.25
N GLN A 163 -13.53 -17.07 -15.43
CA GLN A 163 -12.58 -17.52 -14.41
C GLN A 163 -12.63 -16.64 -13.16
N VAL A 164 -12.37 -17.26 -12.01
CA VAL A 164 -12.22 -16.62 -10.71
C VAL A 164 -10.87 -17.00 -10.13
N GLY A 165 -10.06 -15.99 -9.78
CA GLY A 165 -8.84 -16.18 -9.02
C GLY A 165 -9.15 -16.13 -7.53
N MET A 166 -8.62 -17.09 -6.77
CA MET A 166 -8.61 -17.06 -5.31
C MET A 166 -7.22 -16.63 -4.82
N GLY A 167 -7.16 -15.71 -3.86
CA GLY A 167 -5.91 -15.25 -3.25
C GLY A 167 -6.05 -15.11 -1.74
N GLY A 168 -5.17 -15.75 -0.97
CA GLY A 168 -5.12 -15.58 0.48
C GLY A 168 -4.57 -14.20 0.88
N HIS A 169 -5.11 -13.60 1.94
CA HIS A 169 -4.46 -12.54 2.70
C HIS A 169 -3.70 -13.16 3.87
N GLY A 170 -2.40 -12.89 3.96
CA GLY A 170 -1.55 -13.22 5.10
C GLY A 170 -1.14 -11.94 5.81
N GLY A 171 -1.90 -11.53 6.82
CA GLY A 171 -1.39 -10.63 7.86
C GLY A 171 -0.47 -11.42 8.79
N VAL A 172 0.63 -10.82 9.25
CA VAL A 172 1.55 -11.47 10.20
C VAL A 172 0.81 -11.73 11.52
N GLY A 173 0.38 -12.98 11.69
CA GLY A 173 -0.45 -13.44 12.79
C GLY A 173 -1.56 -14.37 12.30
N SER A 174 -1.18 -15.60 11.95
CA SER A 174 -2.03 -16.80 11.81
C SER A 174 -3.52 -16.60 11.53
N ASP A 175 -3.91 -16.03 10.39
CA ASP A 175 -5.27 -16.13 9.87
C ASP A 175 -5.22 -16.20 8.34
N MET A 176 -5.42 -17.41 7.81
CA MET A 176 -5.27 -17.74 6.40
C MET A 176 -6.64 -17.66 5.72
N TRP A 177 -7.01 -16.54 5.10
CA TRP A 177 -8.33 -16.40 4.44
C TRP A 177 -8.29 -15.73 3.07
N GLY A 178 -9.25 -16.09 2.21
CA GLY A 178 -9.23 -15.85 0.77
C GLY A 178 -10.08 -14.67 0.28
N THR A 179 -9.57 -14.01 -0.75
CA THR A 179 -10.25 -13.06 -1.64
C THR A 179 -10.51 -13.74 -2.98
N ALA A 180 -11.69 -13.58 -3.55
CA ALA A 180 -12.01 -14.07 -4.89
C ALA A 180 -12.20 -12.88 -5.85
N GLY A 181 -11.47 -12.89 -6.98
CA GLY A 181 -11.58 -11.87 -8.02
C GLY A 181 -11.82 -12.49 -9.39
N ALA A 182 -12.81 -11.98 -10.10
CA ALA A 182 -13.05 -12.41 -11.47
C ALA A 182 -12.00 -11.83 -12.43
N SER A 183 -11.55 -12.62 -13.40
CA SER A 183 -10.65 -12.17 -14.48
C SER A 183 -11.28 -12.47 -15.83
N ARG A 184 -11.09 -11.57 -16.80
CA ARG A 184 -11.50 -11.83 -18.18
C ARG A 184 -10.40 -12.62 -18.87
N SER A 185 -10.77 -13.66 -19.61
CA SER A 185 -9.89 -14.28 -20.59
C SER A 185 -9.50 -13.20 -21.62
N GLY A 186 -8.21 -13.13 -21.95
CA GLY A 186 -7.58 -11.99 -22.62
C GLY A 186 -8.25 -11.49 -23.90
N ALA A 187 -7.96 -10.23 -24.20
CA ALA A 187 -7.96 -9.65 -25.54
C ALA A 187 -6.51 -9.28 -25.89
#